data_AF-A0A966FQ84-F1
#
_entry.id   AF-A0A966FQ84-F1
#
_cell.length_a   1.000
_cell.length_b   1.000
_cell.length_c   1.000
_cell.angle_alpha   90.00
_cell.angle_beta   90.00
_cell.angle_gamma   90.00
#
_symmetry.space_group_name_H-M   'P 1'
#
loop_
_entity.id
_entity.type
_entity.pdbx_description
1 polymer ?
#
loop_
_entity_poly.entity_id
_entity_poly.type
_entity_poly.pdbx_seq_one_letter_code
_entity_poly.pdbx_strand_id
1 'polypeptide(L)'
;MKKGLLLCVCQGTCPSFQKMNIFEVGNAIRREGIVDFIAIHPQLCADDGDVFLSTLTQNNREIDKLYVAGCAPIMQQKMFRDAFERAKFDKTKHFGVDIRNMSTEEAVNAIKKLIEEN
;
A
#
# COMPACT_ATOMS: atom_id res chain seq x y z
N MET A 1 11.22 -3.87 14.18
CA MET A 1 10.35 -2.88 13.51
C MET A 1 10.29 -3.23 12.04
N LYS A 2 9.09 -3.29 11.45
CA LYS A 2 8.77 -3.96 10.18
C LYS A 2 8.38 -2.95 9.11
N LYS A 3 8.81 -3.19 7.87
CA LYS A 3 8.40 -2.48 6.65
C LYS A 3 7.31 -3.30 5.95
N GLY A 4 6.12 -2.73 5.79
CA GLY A 4 5.01 -3.37 5.08
C GLY A 4 4.70 -2.68 3.76
N LEU A 5 4.35 -3.45 2.73
CA LEU A 5 3.79 -2.93 1.48
C LEU A 5 2.36 -3.43 1.28
N LEU A 6 1.42 -2.51 1.03
CA LEU A 6 0.07 -2.81 0.61
C LEU A 6 -0.14 -2.43 -0.85
N LEU A 7 -0.64 -3.37 -1.64
CA LEU A 7 -1.11 -3.11 -3.00
C LEU A 7 -2.64 -2.99 -2.97
N CYS A 8 -3.15 -1.78 -3.22
CA CYS A 8 -4.57 -1.51 -3.35
C CYS A 8 -4.96 -1.46 -4.82
N VAL A 9 -5.74 -2.44 -5.28
CA VAL A 9 -5.94 -2.71 -6.72
C VAL A 9 -7.27 -2.21 -7.28
N CYS A 10 -8.04 -1.46 -6.49
CA CYS A 10 -9.35 -0.92 -6.88
C CYS A 10 -10.24 -1.98 -7.55
N GLN A 11 -10.58 -3.01 -6.79
CA GLN A 11 -11.39 -4.18 -7.17
C GLN A 11 -10.72 -5.13 -8.18
N GLY A 12 -9.52 -4.82 -8.69
CA GLY A 12 -8.81 -5.62 -9.68
C GLY A 12 -9.39 -5.55 -11.09
N THR A 13 -10.52 -4.86 -11.26
CA THR A 13 -11.21 -4.67 -12.54
C THR A 13 -11.14 -3.22 -13.03
N CYS A 14 -10.62 -2.30 -12.20
CA CYS A 14 -10.47 -0.90 -12.57
C CYS A 14 -9.55 -0.74 -13.79
N PRO A 15 -9.99 -0.02 -14.85
CA PRO A 15 -9.19 0.18 -16.07
C PRO A 15 -7.79 0.74 -15.81
N SER A 16 -7.63 1.54 -14.76
CA SER A 16 -6.34 2.12 -14.38
C SER A 16 -5.31 1.10 -13.91
N PHE A 17 -5.66 -0.16 -13.64
CA PHE A 17 -4.71 -1.20 -13.24
C PHE A 17 -4.53 -2.29 -14.31
N GLN A 18 -5.25 -2.23 -15.44
CA GLN A 18 -5.23 -3.29 -16.46
C GLN A 18 -3.90 -3.43 -17.21
N LYS A 19 -3.03 -2.41 -17.17
CA LYS A 19 -1.72 -2.42 -17.82
C LYS A 19 -0.63 -3.13 -17.00
N MET A 20 -0.94 -3.56 -15.78
CA MET A 20 0.00 -4.22 -14.89
C MET A 20 -0.52 -5.55 -14.38
N ASN A 21 0.41 -6.44 -14.07
CA ASN A 21 0.13 -7.64 -13.30
C ASN A 21 0.51 -7.39 -11.84
N ILE A 22 -0.48 -7.20 -10.98
CA ILE A 22 -0.29 -6.91 -9.54
C ILE A 22 0.55 -8.00 -8.86
N PHE A 23 0.33 -9.26 -9.21
CA PHE A 23 1.09 -10.36 -8.63
C PHE A 23 2.55 -10.30 -9.04
N GLU A 24 2.86 -9.90 -10.27
CA GLU A 24 4.24 -9.65 -10.70
C GLU A 24 4.87 -8.47 -9.97
N VAL A 25 4.13 -7.36 -9.79
CA VAL A 25 4.60 -6.21 -9.00
C VAL A 25 4.97 -6.65 -7.58
N GLY A 26 4.06 -7.34 -6.88
CA GLY A 26 4.33 -7.86 -5.54
C GLY A 26 5.48 -8.87 -5.52
N ASN A 27 5.55 -9.76 -6.51
CA ASN A 27 6.61 -10.75 -6.62
C ASN A 27 7.99 -10.13 -6.86
N ALA A 28 8.08 -9.06 -7.65
CA ALA A 28 9.32 -8.34 -7.89
C ALA A 28 9.86 -7.73 -6.59
N ILE A 29 9.01 -6.97 -5.87
CA ILE A 29 9.40 -6.31 -4.63
C ILE A 29 9.79 -7.31 -3.53
N ARG A 30 9.01 -8.37 -3.30
CA ARG A 30 9.33 -9.33 -2.23
C ARG A 30 10.63 -10.08 -2.46
N ARG A 31 11.02 -10.34 -3.72
CA ARG A 31 12.24 -11.09 -4.05
C ARG A 31 13.49 -10.31 -3.69
N GLU A 32 13.40 -8.99 -3.63
CA GLU A 32 14.50 -8.11 -3.26
C GLU A 32 14.65 -7.95 -1.75
N GLY A 33 13.68 -8.41 -0.95
CA GLY A 33 13.77 -8.36 0.51
C GLY A 33 13.80 -6.96 1.11
N ILE A 34 13.37 -5.93 0.35
CA ILE A 34 13.37 -4.52 0.78
C ILE A 34 12.18 -4.15 1.69
N VAL A 35 11.23 -5.08 1.85
CA VAL A 35 10.10 -5.02 2.79
C VAL A 35 9.99 -6.36 3.54
N ASP A 36 9.47 -6.33 4.76
CA ASP A 36 9.28 -7.53 5.59
C ASP A 36 8.02 -8.33 5.21
N PHE A 37 6.99 -7.66 4.68
CA PHE A 37 5.76 -8.30 4.23
C PHE A 37 5.06 -7.52 3.11
N ILE A 38 4.24 -8.24 2.34
CA ILE A 38 3.37 -7.68 1.31
C ILE A 38 1.94 -8.22 1.53
N ALA A 39 0.94 -7.35 1.36
CA ALA A 39 -0.45 -7.77 1.20
C ALA A 39 -1.09 -7.09 -0.01
N ILE A 40 -2.07 -7.76 -0.60
CA ILE A 40 -2.93 -7.22 -1.66
C ILE A 40 -4.32 -7.11 -1.08
N HIS A 41 -4.93 -5.93 -1.18
CA HIS A 41 -6.33 -5.72 -0.81
C HIS A 41 -7.13 -5.24 -2.02
N PRO A 42 -8.33 -5.79 -2.28
CA PRO A 42 -9.16 -5.37 -3.41
C PRO A 42 -9.39 -3.86 -3.42
N GLN A 43 -9.78 -3.27 -2.29
CA GLN A 43 -10.03 -1.83 -2.20
C GLN A 43 -9.84 -1.34 -0.77
N LEU A 44 -8.77 -0.57 -0.49
CA LEU A 44 -8.50 -0.08 0.87
C LEU A 44 -9.42 1.08 1.31
N CYS A 45 -10.05 1.79 0.37
CA CYS A 45 -10.91 2.94 0.67
C CYS A 45 -12.40 2.57 0.84
N ALA A 46 -12.72 1.29 0.93
CA ALA A 46 -14.07 0.78 1.22
C ALA A 46 -14.15 0.36 2.70
N ASP A 47 -15.37 0.11 3.19
CA ASP A 47 -15.62 -0.21 4.61
C ASP A 47 -14.85 -1.45 5.08
N ASP A 48 -14.74 -2.48 4.25
CA ASP A 48 -13.95 -3.68 4.54
C ASP A 48 -12.43 -3.40 4.53
N GLY A 49 -11.97 -2.53 3.63
CA GLY A 49 -10.59 -2.04 3.59
C GLY A 49 -10.22 -1.23 4.83
N ASP A 50 -11.15 -0.45 5.35
CA ASP A 50 -11.02 0.33 6.58
C ASP A 50 -10.91 -0.59 7.82
N VAL A 51 -11.69 -1.67 7.87
CA VAL A 51 -11.55 -2.74 8.88
C VAL A 51 -10.20 -3.46 8.76
N PHE A 52 -9.81 -3.84 7.53
CA PHE A 52 -8.53 -4.49 7.27
C PHE A 52 -7.35 -3.63 7.74
N LEU A 53 -7.32 -2.36 7.34
CA LEU A 53 -6.24 -1.45 7.66
C LEU A 53 -6.15 -1.18 9.16
N SER A 54 -7.29 -1.02 9.83
CA SER A 54 -7.34 -0.88 11.28
C SER A 54 -6.80 -2.11 11.98
N THR A 55 -7.21 -3.31 11.55
CA THR A 55 -6.78 -4.59 12.14
C THR A 55 -5.28 -4.80 11.96
N LEU A 56 -4.76 -4.56 10.75
CA LEU A 56 -3.35 -4.69 10.43
C LEU A 56 -2.47 -3.75 11.27
N THR A 57 -2.95 -2.52 11.51
CA THR A 57 -2.18 -1.46 12.18
C THR A 57 -2.44 -1.36 13.68
N GLN A 58 -3.40 -2.12 14.23
CA GLN A 58 -3.81 -2.08 15.64
C GLN A 58 -2.64 -2.39 16.59
N ASN A 59 -1.67 -3.20 16.15
CA ASN A 59 -0.43 -3.49 16.88
C ASN A 59 0.71 -2.53 16.45
N ASN A 60 0.47 -1.23 16.55
CA ASN A 60 1.31 -0.09 16.13
C ASN A 60 2.82 -0.17 16.46
N ARG A 61 3.26 -1.12 17.30
CA ARG A 61 4.67 -1.32 17.67
C ARG A 61 5.48 -2.12 16.65
N GLU A 62 4.84 -2.94 15.83
CA GLU A 62 5.57 -3.81 14.91
C GLU A 62 5.85 -3.13 13.58
N ILE A 63 4.92 -2.33 13.05
CA ILE A 63 5.06 -1.65 11.75
C ILE A 63 5.68 -0.27 11.95
N ASP A 64 6.85 -0.07 11.35
CA ASP A 64 7.56 1.21 11.38
C ASP A 64 7.37 2.02 10.11
N LYS A 65 7.19 1.35 8.97
CA LYS A 65 6.84 1.99 7.70
C LYS A 65 5.79 1.16 6.98
N LEU A 66 4.71 1.81 6.61
CA LEU A 66 3.63 1.24 5.82
C LEU A 66 3.58 1.95 4.47
N TYR A 67 4.06 1.27 3.44
CA TYR A 67 4.00 1.73 2.06
C TYR A 67 2.68 1.28 1.44
N VAL A 68 2.01 2.16 0.70
CA VAL A 68 0.76 1.84 0.01
C VAL A 68 0.85 2.26 -1.45
N ALA A 69 0.82 1.27 -2.34
CA ALA A 69 0.73 1.48 -3.78
C ALA A 69 -0.75 1.37 -4.21
N GLY A 70 -1.30 2.47 -4.70
CA GLY A 70 -2.72 2.56 -5.04
C GLY A 70 -3.04 3.82 -5.83
N CYS A 71 -4.00 4.61 -5.33
CA CYS A 71 -4.36 5.91 -5.90
C CYS A 71 -3.47 7.05 -5.35
N ALA A 72 -3.80 8.30 -5.68
CA ALA A 72 -3.03 9.48 -5.25
C ALA A 72 -2.76 9.51 -3.73
N PRO A 73 -1.52 9.83 -3.27
CA PRO A 73 -1.15 9.80 -1.85
C PRO A 73 -2.00 10.70 -0.94
N ILE A 74 -2.39 11.88 -1.43
CA ILE A 74 -3.28 12.81 -0.71
C ILE A 74 -4.65 12.16 -0.45
N MET A 75 -5.16 11.37 -1.42
CA MET A 75 -6.41 10.66 -1.25
C MET A 75 -6.27 9.51 -0.27
N GLN A 76 -5.17 8.76 -0.31
CA GLN A 76 -4.86 7.72 0.67
C GLN A 76 -4.86 8.28 2.10
N GLN A 77 -4.15 9.39 2.34
CA GLN A 77 -4.12 10.06 3.65
C GLN A 77 -5.51 10.44 4.16
N LYS A 78 -6.37 10.96 3.27
CA LYS A 78 -7.76 11.31 3.61
C LYS A 78 -8.61 10.08 3.93
N MET A 79 -8.54 9.05 3.10
CA MET A 79 -9.41 7.88 3.19
C MET A 79 -9.01 6.93 4.33
N PHE A 80 -7.72 6.83 4.63
CA PHE A 80 -7.22 5.93 5.68
C PHE A 80 -7.19 6.58 7.07
N ARG A 81 -7.57 7.86 7.17
CA ARG A 81 -7.49 8.66 8.39
C ARG A 81 -8.18 7.97 9.57
N ASP A 82 -9.41 7.52 9.37
CA ASP A 82 -10.27 7.02 10.43
C ASP A 82 -9.82 5.59 10.85
N ALA A 83 -9.34 4.77 9.91
CA ALA A 83 -8.67 3.50 10.20
C ALA A 83 -7.45 3.68 11.11
N PHE A 84 -6.53 4.58 10.72
CA PHE A 84 -5.32 4.83 11.50
C PHE A 84 -5.63 5.42 12.88
N GLU A 85 -6.64 6.29 13.00
CA GLU A 85 -7.07 6.81 14.30
C GLU A 85 -7.60 5.72 15.23
N ARG A 86 -8.46 4.82 14.73
CA ARG A 86 -8.97 3.69 15.53
C ARG A 86 -7.86 2.74 15.96
N ALA A 87 -6.89 2.49 15.09
CA ALA A 87 -5.71 1.67 15.38
C ALA A 87 -4.67 2.38 16.26
N LYS A 88 -4.83 3.69 16.53
CA LYS A 88 -3.80 4.55 17.13
C LYS A 88 -2.45 4.44 16.41
N PHE A 89 -2.49 4.27 15.09
CA PHE A 89 -1.32 4.17 14.23
C PHE A 89 -0.76 5.56 13.92
N ASP A 90 0.56 5.71 13.97
CA ASP A 90 1.20 6.97 13.62
C ASP A 90 1.15 7.19 12.10
N LYS A 91 0.29 8.11 11.66
CA LYS A 91 0.07 8.42 10.24
C LYS A 91 1.33 8.91 9.53
N THR A 92 2.34 9.40 10.24
CA THR A 92 3.62 9.81 9.64
C THR A 92 4.43 8.62 9.11
N LYS A 93 4.08 7.40 9.53
CA LYS A 93 4.67 6.14 9.05
C LYS A 93 4.01 5.60 7.79
N HIS A 94 2.97 6.26 7.27
CA HIS A 94 2.29 5.87 6.05
C HIS A 94 2.84 6.66 4.85
N PHE A 95 3.31 5.93 3.84
CA PHE A 95 3.88 6.49 2.61
C PHE A 95 3.12 5.96 1.41
N GLY A 96 2.54 6.85 0.61
CA GLY A 96 1.70 6.47 -0.53
C GLY A 96 2.41 6.70 -1.87
N VAL A 97 2.14 5.85 -2.85
CA VAL A 97 2.49 6.06 -4.27
C VAL A 97 1.29 5.77 -5.16
N ASP A 98 1.08 6.64 -6.16
CA ASP A 98 0.07 6.42 -7.20
C ASP A 98 0.67 5.54 -8.30
N ILE A 99 0.08 4.37 -8.51
CA ILE A 99 0.51 3.42 -9.55
C ILE A 99 -0.53 3.29 -10.67
N ARG A 100 -1.57 4.13 -10.68
CA ARG A 100 -2.61 4.07 -11.72
C ARG A 100 -2.02 4.37 -13.09
N ASN A 101 -2.52 3.63 -14.08
CA ASN A 101 -2.19 3.70 -15.51
C ASN A 101 -0.73 3.35 -15.86
N MET A 102 0.04 2.84 -14.90
CA MET A 102 1.39 2.32 -15.10
C MET A 102 1.38 0.89 -15.66
N SER A 103 2.46 0.53 -16.35
CA SER A 103 2.85 -0.85 -16.59
C SER A 103 3.38 -1.52 -15.31
N THR A 104 3.56 -2.85 -15.34
CA THR A 104 4.19 -3.60 -14.23
C THR A 104 5.56 -3.01 -13.85
N GLU A 105 6.41 -2.70 -14.84
CA GLU A 105 7.77 -2.20 -14.61
C GLU A 105 7.77 -0.79 -13.99
N GLU A 106 6.96 0.12 -14.52
CA GLU A 106 6.81 1.47 -13.99
C GLU A 106 6.31 1.44 -12.53
N ALA A 107 5.34 0.58 -12.22
CA ALA A 107 4.82 0.42 -10.87
C ALA A 107 5.89 -0.13 -9.90
N VAL A 108 6.67 -1.13 -10.32
CA VAL A 108 7.79 -1.66 -9.54
C VAL A 108 8.81 -0.55 -9.24
N ASN A 109 9.22 0.21 -10.26
CA ASN A 109 10.20 1.28 -10.09
C ASN A 109 9.68 2.40 -9.18
N ALA A 110 8.41 2.79 -9.32
CA ALA A 110 7.80 3.80 -8.47
C ALA A 110 7.73 3.35 -6.99
N ILE A 111 7.40 2.09 -6.74
CA ILE A 111 7.36 1.52 -5.38
C ILE A 111 8.77 1.45 -4.79
N LYS A 112 9.77 1.01 -5.55
CA LYS A 112 11.17 0.98 -5.08
C LYS A 112 11.65 2.37 -4.69
N LYS A 113 11.40 3.36 -5.56
CA LYS A 113 11.75 4.75 -5.28
C LYS A 113 11.11 5.26 -3.99
N LEU A 114 9.83 4.97 -3.77
CA LEU A 114 9.14 5.32 -2.52
C LEU A 114 9.83 4.70 -1.28
N ILE A 115 10.24 3.43 -1.38
CA ILE A 115 10.90 2.70 -0.30
C ILE A 115 12.32 3.23 -0.03
N GLU A 116 13.05 3.61 -1.08
CA GLU A 116 14.41 4.17 -0.96
C GLU A 116 14.42 5.57 -0.37
N GLU A 117 13.42 6.40 -0.70
CA GLU A 117 13.32 7.79 -0.24
C GLU A 117 12.80 7.93 1.20
N ASN A 118 12.25 6.86 1.80
CA ASN A 118 11.65 6.90 3.13
C ASN A 118 12.20 5.84 4.05
#